data_AF-A0A5C7J2X4-F1
#
_entry.id   AF-A0A5C7J2X4-F1
#
_cell.length_a   1.000
_cell.length_b   1.000
_cell.length_c   1.000
_cell.angle_alpha   90.00
_cell.angle_beta   90.00
_cell.angle_gamma   90.00
#
_symmetry.space_group_name_H-M   'P 1'
#
loop_
_entity.id
_entity.type
_entity.pdbx_description
1 polymer ?
#
loop_
_entity_poly.entity_id
_entity_poly.type
_entity_poly.pdbx_seq_one_letter_code
_entity_poly.pdbx_strand_id
1 'polypeptide(L)'
;MTRFPEFTESMEDGDKELLTATLRAAEAELNPRVWGTLFEEGVLFLAADKLSRSRLGEPLRDPDEPAAQSTYAVEFERLVRIASMGARVI
;
A
#
# COMPACT_ATOMS: atom_id res chain seq x y z
N MET A 1 -5.70 7.61 -11.83
CA MET A 1 -5.96 8.84 -11.04
C MET A 1 -7.21 9.45 -11.64
N THR A 2 -8.42 9.33 -11.08
CA THR A 2 -8.83 9.89 -9.78
C THR A 2 -10.04 9.09 -9.29
N ARG A 3 -9.82 8.17 -8.35
CA ARG A 3 -10.93 7.46 -7.70
C ARG A 3 -11.58 8.31 -6.59
N PHE A 4 -10.92 9.41 -6.18
CA PHE A 4 -11.32 10.31 -5.09
C PHE A 4 -10.86 11.78 -5.33
N PRO A 5 -11.50 12.53 -6.25
CA PRO A 5 -11.09 13.89 -6.62
C PRO A 5 -11.15 14.89 -5.45
N GLU A 6 -12.15 14.76 -4.58
CA GLU A 6 -12.43 15.69 -3.46
C GLU A 6 -11.30 15.75 -2.42
N PHE A 7 -10.59 14.63 -2.25
CA PHE A 7 -9.43 14.55 -1.37
C PHE A 7 -8.16 15.09 -2.05
N THR A 8 -8.10 15.02 -3.37
CA THR A 8 -6.93 15.47 -4.13
C THR A 8 -6.91 16.99 -4.26
N GLU A 9 -8.08 17.64 -4.26
CA GLU A 9 -8.22 19.10 -4.31
C GLU A 9 -7.93 19.81 -2.99
N SER A 10 -8.04 19.10 -1.86
CA SER A 10 -7.82 19.64 -0.51
C SER A 10 -6.43 19.34 0.08
N MET A 11 -5.61 18.53 -0.60
CA MET A 11 -4.24 18.21 -0.17
C MET A 11 -3.25 19.31 -0.53
N GLU A 12 -2.28 19.56 0.35
CA GLU A 12 -1.10 20.37 0.02
C GLU A 12 -0.27 19.66 -1.06
N ASP A 13 0.44 20.42 -1.89
CA ASP A 13 1.15 19.84 -3.05
C ASP A 13 2.25 18.83 -2.62
N GLY A 14 2.88 19.04 -1.47
CA GLY A 14 3.84 18.08 -0.91
C GLY A 14 3.22 16.74 -0.52
N ASP A 15 1.99 16.75 0.01
CA ASP A 15 1.28 15.51 0.36
C ASP A 15 0.86 14.73 -0.90
N LYS A 16 0.55 15.42 -1.99
CA LYS A 16 0.25 14.77 -3.29
C LYS A 16 1.47 14.08 -3.88
N GLU A 17 2.64 14.71 -3.79
CA GLU A 17 3.90 14.13 -4.24
C GLU A 17 4.25 12.89 -3.42
N LEU A 18 4.13 12.96 -2.09
CA LEU A 18 4.35 11.83 -1.19
C LEU A 18 3.40 10.66 -1.49
N LEU A 19 2.10 10.94 -1.64
CA LEU A 19 1.10 9.95 -1.99
C LEU A 19 1.43 9.29 -3.35
N THR A 20 1.77 10.10 -4.35
CA THR A 20 2.12 9.60 -5.69
C THR A 20 3.37 8.74 -5.67
N ALA A 21 4.41 9.17 -4.96
CA ALA A 21 5.65 8.40 -4.81
C ALA A 21 5.39 7.07 -4.10
N THR A 22 4.57 7.08 -3.05
CA THR A 22 4.27 5.87 -2.28
C THR A 22 3.42 4.88 -3.07
N LEU A 23 2.44 5.35 -3.85
CA LEU A 23 1.67 4.52 -4.77
C LEU A 23 2.57 3.87 -5.82
N ARG A 24 3.49 4.63 -6.43
CA ARG A 24 4.45 4.09 -7.41
C ARG A 24 5.38 3.04 -6.80
N ALA A 25 5.84 3.27 -5.56
CA ALA A 25 6.65 2.29 -4.85
C ALA A 25 5.87 0.98 -4.60
N ALA A 26 4.62 1.09 -4.16
CA ALA A 26 3.75 -0.06 -3.95
C ALA A 26 3.44 -0.81 -5.27
N GLU A 27 3.17 -0.08 -6.36
CA GLU A 27 2.97 -0.67 -7.70
C GLU A 27 4.19 -1.48 -8.17
N ALA A 28 5.41 -0.98 -7.92
CA ALA A 28 6.64 -1.66 -8.33
C ALA A 28 6.91 -2.97 -7.56
N GLU A 29 6.32 -3.14 -6.37
CA GLU A 29 6.49 -4.34 -5.53
C GLU A 29 5.52 -5.47 -5.91
N LEU A 30 4.43 -5.16 -6.63
CA LEU A 30 3.41 -6.14 -7.00
C LEU A 30 3.52 -6.51 -8.48
N ASN A 31 3.33 -7.80 -8.79
CA ASN A 31 3.27 -8.27 -10.17
C ASN A 31 1.81 -8.32 -10.64
N PRO A 32 1.39 -7.52 -11.64
CA PRO A 32 0.02 -7.52 -12.14
C PRO A 32 -0.48 -8.89 -12.61
N ARG A 33 0.41 -9.74 -13.13
CA ARG A 33 0.04 -11.09 -13.62
C ARG A 33 -0.31 -12.04 -12.48
N VAL A 34 0.33 -11.87 -11.32
CA VAL A 34 0.09 -12.71 -10.14
C VAL A 34 -1.14 -12.23 -9.39
N TRP A 35 -1.30 -10.91 -9.26
CA TRP A 35 -2.38 -10.32 -8.48
C TRP A 35 -3.69 -10.22 -9.26
N GLY A 36 -3.65 -10.19 -10.60
CA GLY A 36 -4.84 -10.16 -11.44
C GLY A 36 -5.78 -9.02 -11.06
N THR A 37 -7.04 -9.35 -10.79
CA THR A 37 -8.08 -8.38 -10.41
C THR A 37 -7.83 -7.71 -9.06
N LEU A 38 -7.00 -8.30 -8.19
CA LEU A 38 -6.65 -7.76 -6.87
C LEU A 38 -5.46 -6.80 -6.92
N PHE A 39 -4.85 -6.57 -8.09
CA PHE A 39 -3.65 -5.73 -8.20
C PHE A 39 -3.88 -4.33 -7.65
N GLU A 40 -4.94 -3.64 -8.06
CA GLU A 40 -5.23 -2.29 -7.58
C GLU A 40 -5.46 -2.24 -6.06
N GLU A 41 -6.20 -3.20 -5.50
CA GLU A 41 -6.47 -3.26 -4.06
C GLU A 41 -5.18 -3.56 -3.27
N GLY A 42 -4.35 -4.48 -3.78
CA GLY A 42 -3.04 -4.78 -3.21
C GLY A 42 -2.14 -3.55 -3.15
N VAL A 43 -2.08 -2.77 -4.24
CA VAL A 43 -1.32 -1.51 -4.29
C VAL A 43 -1.80 -0.53 -3.22
N LEU A 44 -3.12 -0.38 -3.08
CA LEU A 44 -3.70 0.56 -2.11
C LEU A 44 -3.39 0.17 -0.66
N PHE A 45 -3.55 -1.10 -0.30
CA PHE A 45 -3.24 -1.56 1.06
C PHE A 45 -1.74 -1.48 1.37
N LEU A 46 -0.89 -1.82 0.41
CA LEU A 46 0.56 -1.73 0.56
C LEU A 46 1.01 -0.26 0.69
N ALA A 47 0.46 0.64 -0.12
CA ALA A 47 0.75 2.06 -0.02
C ALA A 47 0.26 2.65 1.31
N ALA A 48 -0.93 2.27 1.78
CA ALA A 48 -1.46 2.70 3.06
C ALA A 48 -0.61 2.21 4.24
N ASP A 49 -0.13 0.96 4.20
CA ASP A 49 0.80 0.44 5.21
C ASP A 49 2.12 1.24 5.23
N LYS A 50 2.71 1.51 4.06
CA LYS A 50 3.93 2.33 3.94
C LYS A 50 3.73 3.75 4.49
N LEU A 51 2.63 4.41 4.14
CA LEU A 51 2.30 5.75 4.67
C LEU A 51 2.05 5.72 6.18
N SER A 52 1.44 4.64 6.70
CA SER A 52 1.20 4.48 8.14
C SER A 52 2.49 4.32 8.95
N ARG A 53 3.53 3.74 8.33
CA ARG A 53 4.85 3.50 8.94
C ARG A 53 5.87 4.59 8.65
N SER A 54 5.66 5.42 7.64
CA SER A 54 6.61 6.44 7.23
C SER A 54 5.84 7.72 6.96
N ARG A 55 5.45 8.42 8.02
CA ARG A 55 4.76 9.70 7.85
C ARG A 55 5.70 10.80 7.34
N LEU A 56 7.03 10.65 7.46
CA LEU A 56 8.04 11.63 6.99
C LEU A 56 9.41 11.02 6.59
N GLY A 57 9.51 9.71 6.32
CA GLY A 57 10.81 9.08 6.00
C GLY A 57 11.73 8.87 7.20
N GLU A 58 11.26 9.13 8.42
CA GLU A 58 11.96 8.70 9.63
C GLU A 58 11.67 7.22 9.92
N PRO A 59 12.67 6.44 10.34
CA PRO A 59 12.43 5.11 10.85
C PRO A 59 11.53 5.23 12.09
N LEU A 60 10.26 4.86 11.95
CA LEU A 60 9.33 4.83 13.07
C LEU A 60 9.76 3.70 14.01
N ARG A 61 10.36 4.13 15.12
CA ARG A 61 10.51 3.46 16.43
C ARG A 61 11.74 2.58 16.66
N ASP A 62 12.05 2.53 17.96
CA ASP A 62 13.04 1.72 18.64
C ASP A 62 13.18 0.35 17.96
N PRO A 63 14.39 -0.09 17.56
CA PRO A 63 14.62 -1.40 16.96
C PRO A 63 14.16 -2.58 17.85
N ASP A 64 13.90 -2.31 19.13
CA ASP A 64 13.43 -3.28 20.14
C ASP A 64 11.89 -3.33 20.29
N GLU A 65 11.14 -2.42 19.65
CA GLU A 65 9.68 -2.45 19.69
C GLU A 65 9.15 -3.24 18.46
N PRO A 66 8.52 -4.41 18.64
CA PRO A 66 7.93 -5.12 17.51
C PRO A 66 6.87 -4.21 16.90
N ALA A 67 7.11 -3.75 15.66
CA ALA A 67 6.20 -2.86 14.96
C ALA A 67 4.80 -3.47 14.99
N ALA A 68 3.89 -2.85 15.76
CA ALA A 68 2.51 -3.28 15.81
C ALA A 68 1.98 -3.30 14.37
N GLN A 69 1.55 -4.47 13.92
CA GLN A 69 1.13 -4.67 12.55
C GLN A 69 -0.03 -3.71 12.25
N SER A 70 0.13 -2.86 11.23
CA SER A 70 -0.95 -1.94 10.84
C SER A 70 -2.16 -2.75 10.34
N THR A 71 -3.37 -2.21 10.50
CA THR A 71 -4.58 -2.83 9.91
C THR A 71 -4.41 -3.04 8.41
N TYR A 72 -3.69 -2.14 7.72
CA TYR A 72 -3.41 -2.27 6.29
C TYR A 72 -2.50 -3.45 5.98
N ALA A 73 -1.50 -3.73 6.81
CA ALA A 73 -0.65 -4.91 6.67
C ALA A 73 -1.44 -6.21 6.89
N VAL A 74 -2.36 -6.24 7.86
CA VAL A 74 -3.24 -7.40 8.10
C VAL A 74 -4.13 -7.68 6.88
N GLU A 75 -4.76 -6.64 6.32
CA GLU A 75 -5.62 -6.79 5.14
C GLU A 75 -4.81 -7.13 3.88
N PHE A 76 -3.62 -6.55 3.72
CA PHE A 76 -2.71 -6.93 2.64
C PHE A 76 -2.33 -8.41 2.70
N GLU A 77 -1.99 -8.95 3.88
CA GLU A 77 -1.72 -10.38 4.04
C GLU A 77 -2.90 -11.28 3.68
N ARG A 78 -4.14 -10.84 3.98
CA ARG A 78 -5.35 -11.56 3.56
C ARG A 78 -5.46 -11.61 2.04
N LEU A 79 -5.22 -10.48 1.37
CA LEU A 79 -5.21 -10.42 -0.09
C LEU A 79 -4.11 -11.28 -0.72
N VAL A 80 -2.90 -11.28 -0.14
CA VAL A 80 -1.79 -12.14 -0.60
C VAL A 80 -2.19 -13.61 -0.60
N ARG A 81 -2.88 -14.08 0.45
CA ARG A 81 -3.36 -15.48 0.52
C ARG A 81 -4.32 -15.80 -0.62
N ILE A 82 -5.23 -14.89 -0.95
CA ILE A 82 -6.20 -15.06 -2.04
C ILE A 82 -5.48 -15.06 -3.40
N ALA A 83 -4.62 -14.08 -3.65
CA ALA A 83 -3.85 -13.99 -4.89
C ALA A 83 -2.97 -15.23 -5.12
N SER A 84 -2.32 -15.73 -4.05
CA SER A 84 -1.47 -16.93 -4.10
C SER A 84 -2.26 -18.22 -4.33
N MET A 85 -3.51 -18.29 -3.88
CA MET A 85 -4.40 -19.43 -4.14
C MET A 85 -4.99 -19.36 -5.56
N GLY A 86 -5.38 -18.19 -6.03
CA GLY A 86 -5.85 -17.99 -7.41
C GLY A 86 -4.80 -18.38 -8.44
N ALA A 87 -3.52 -18.09 -8.18
CA ALA A 87 -2.40 -18.49 -9.03
C ALA A 87 -2.15 -20.01 -9.12
N ARG A 88 -2.75 -20.82 -8.23
CA ARG A 88 -2.62 -22.29 -8.25
C ARG A 88 -3.74 -23.01 -9.01
N VAL A 89 -4.79 -22.30 -9.40
CA VAL A 89 -6.02 -22.87 -10.00
C VAL A 89 -6.10 -22.61 -11.51
N ILE A 90 -5.08 -21.98 -12.10
CA ILE A 90 -4.97 -21.69 -13.55
C ILE A 90 -3.91 -22.59 -14.18
#